data_AF-A0A6I9XB15-F1
#
_entry.id   AF-A0A6I9XB15-F1
#
_cell.length_a   1.000
_cell.length_b   1.000
_cell.length_c   1.000
_cell.angle_alpha   90.00
_cell.angle_beta   90.00
_cell.angle_gamma   90.00
#
_symmetry.space_group_name_H-M   'P 1'
#
loop_
_entity.id
_entity.type
_entity.pdbx_description
1 polymer ?
#
loop_
_entity_poly.entity_id
_entity_poly.type
_entity_poly.pdbx_seq_one_letter_code
_entity_poly.pdbx_strand_id
1 'polypeptide(L)'
;MEGSARKVITVRSALIVKNKLEMPMELRLDSPSAPDKPVLLPAVMPGDSFAIPLHLTSWRLQARPKGTGVFFCKSPIHWTNVQKTSEVSSSKRDCHSMELDHSRFFRFCVAIKKENYPDYMPSSIFSDSAKQIFRQPGHTIYLLPTVVLCNLLPCELEFYVKGAPINGTLKPRKEAVLHTADTSQNIELGISLENFTHCKELLIPPGTQNYVVRMRLYDNNRRLLNLVIRIVGQAKGSLKIFISAPYWLINKTGLPLIFRQDNAKTDAAGQFEEHELARSLSPLLFCYADKEQPNLCTMRVGRGIHPEGMPGWCQAFSLDGGSGVRALKVIQQGNRPGLIYNIGIDVKKGRGRYMDTCMVTFAPRYLLD
;
A
#
# COMPACT_ATOMS: atom_id res chain seq x y z
N MET A 1 16.89 60.39 9.08
CA MET A 1 17.68 59.19 9.42
C MET A 1 16.73 58.13 9.96
N GLU A 2 16.18 57.28 9.08
CA GLU A 2 15.38 56.11 9.47
C GLU A 2 16.32 54.97 9.88
N GLY A 3 16.80 55.01 11.13
CA GLY A 3 17.48 53.89 11.75
C GLY A 3 16.48 52.98 12.45
N SER A 4 16.37 51.73 12.03
CA SER A 4 16.41 50.56 12.94
C SER A 4 15.89 49.30 12.25
N ALA A 5 16.73 48.27 12.20
CA ALA A 5 16.38 46.93 11.75
C ALA A 5 15.21 46.38 12.58
N ARG A 6 14.01 46.27 11.98
CA ARG A 6 12.84 45.66 12.62
C ARG A 6 12.98 44.15 12.59
N LYS A 7 13.09 43.52 13.76
CA LYS A 7 13.08 42.06 13.91
C LYS A 7 11.67 41.60 14.25
N VAL A 8 11.02 40.91 13.32
CA VAL A 8 9.73 40.26 13.59
C VAL A 8 9.99 38.93 14.28
N ILE A 9 9.42 38.73 15.47
CA ILE A 9 9.48 37.47 16.21
C ILE A 9 8.07 36.87 16.19
N THR A 10 7.92 35.73 15.51
CA THR A 10 6.65 35.00 15.47
C THR A 10 6.67 33.89 16.51
N VAL A 11 5.78 33.97 17.50
CA VAL A 11 5.60 32.93 18.51
C VAL A 11 4.49 31.99 18.06
N ARG A 12 4.74 30.67 18.07
CA ARG A 12 3.76 29.63 17.74
C ARG A 12 3.64 28.64 18.87
N SER A 13 2.49 27.98 18.97
CA SER A 13 2.35 26.88 19.93
C SER A 13 3.18 25.67 19.53
N ALA A 14 3.43 24.83 20.53
CA ALA A 14 4.06 23.53 20.38
C ALA A 14 3.06 22.42 19.97
N LEU A 15 1.76 22.74 19.88
CA LEU A 15 0.69 21.81 19.53
C LEU A 15 0.47 21.85 18.01
N ILE A 16 0.92 20.80 17.33
CA ILE A 16 0.95 20.75 15.87
C ILE A 16 0.01 19.65 15.38
N VAL A 17 -0.88 19.98 14.45
CA VAL A 17 -1.68 19.00 13.70
C VAL A 17 -1.03 18.79 12.34
N LYS A 18 -0.74 17.54 11.98
CA LYS A 18 -0.19 17.14 10.68
C LYS A 18 -1.20 16.32 9.91
N ASN A 19 -1.51 16.75 8.70
CA ASN A 19 -2.43 16.04 7.83
C ASN A 19 -1.65 15.04 6.94
N LYS A 20 -1.89 13.75 7.11
CA LYS A 20 -1.35 12.68 6.23
C LYS A 20 -2.45 11.99 5.43
N LEU A 21 -3.64 12.58 5.36
CA LEU A 21 -4.71 12.19 4.46
C LEU A 21 -4.53 12.90 3.11
N GLU A 22 -5.17 12.38 2.07
CA GLU A 22 -5.10 12.93 0.70
C GLU A 22 -6.05 14.13 0.48
N MET A 23 -6.79 14.54 1.51
CA MET A 23 -7.76 15.62 1.44
C MET A 23 -7.55 16.69 2.51
N PRO A 24 -7.97 17.95 2.26
CA PRO A 24 -7.89 19.00 3.26
C PRO A 24 -8.75 18.68 4.48
N MET A 25 -8.22 18.95 5.68
CA MET A 25 -8.91 18.68 6.95
C MET A 25 -9.24 19.98 7.68
N GLU A 26 -10.52 20.20 7.96
CA GLU A 26 -10.98 21.31 8.80
C GLU A 26 -10.84 20.96 10.28
N LEU A 27 -10.41 21.94 11.08
CA LEU A 27 -10.26 21.80 12.53
C LEU A 27 -11.23 22.73 13.24
N ARG A 28 -11.96 22.18 14.20
CA ARG A 28 -12.88 22.91 15.07
C ARG A 28 -12.36 22.82 16.50
N LEU A 29 -12.35 23.95 17.20
CA LEU A 29 -12.06 24.02 18.63
C LEU A 29 -13.28 24.55 19.38
N ASP A 30 -13.73 23.79 20.37
CA ASP A 30 -14.82 24.17 21.27
C ASP A 30 -14.27 24.58 22.63
N SER A 31 -14.69 25.76 23.11
CA SER A 31 -14.32 26.23 24.44
C SER A 31 -15.02 25.37 25.49
N PRO A 32 -14.30 24.88 26.52
CA PRO A 32 -14.92 24.21 27.66
C PRO A 32 -15.92 25.10 28.42
N SER A 33 -15.70 26.43 28.40
CA SER A 33 -16.51 27.39 29.15
C SER A 33 -17.63 28.04 28.33
N ALA A 34 -17.57 27.96 26.99
CA ALA A 34 -18.54 28.55 26.09
C ALA A 34 -18.72 27.68 24.83
N PRO A 35 -19.41 26.53 24.95
CA PRO A 35 -19.54 25.56 23.86
C PRO A 35 -20.30 26.10 22.63
N ASP A 36 -21.10 27.15 22.80
CA ASP A 36 -21.95 27.73 21.74
C ASP A 36 -21.18 28.60 20.73
N LYS A 37 -19.88 28.87 20.97
CA LYS A 37 -19.03 29.68 20.08
C LYS A 37 -17.78 28.91 19.64
N PRO A 38 -17.94 27.91 18.75
CA PRO A 38 -16.81 27.18 18.20
C PRO A 38 -15.91 28.07 17.34
N VAL A 39 -14.60 27.84 17.41
CA VAL A 39 -13.64 28.44 16.48
C VAL A 39 -13.31 27.43 15.38
N LEU A 40 -13.59 27.82 14.14
CA LEU A 40 -13.18 27.06 12.95
C LEU A 40 -11.84 27.60 12.44
N LEU A 41 -10.85 26.73 12.33
CA LEU A 41 -9.53 27.08 11.81
C LEU A 41 -9.46 26.86 10.29
N PRO A 42 -8.47 27.48 9.61
CA PRO A 42 -8.15 27.15 8.23
C PRO A 42 -7.91 25.65 8.05
N ALA A 43 -8.35 25.11 6.90
CA ALA A 43 -8.14 23.71 6.59
C ALA A 43 -6.65 23.39 6.42
N VAL A 44 -6.21 22.28 7.03
CA VAL A 44 -4.85 21.76 6.88
C VAL A 44 -4.78 20.96 5.59
N MET A 45 -3.99 21.42 4.62
CA MET A 45 -3.85 20.75 3.32
C MET A 45 -3.15 19.39 3.44
N PRO A 46 -3.31 18.48 2.46
CA PRO A 46 -2.61 17.19 2.44
C PRO A 46 -1.10 17.36 2.57
N GLY A 47 -0.47 16.66 3.50
CA GLY A 47 0.97 16.73 3.77
C GLY A 47 1.41 17.87 4.69
N ASP A 48 0.59 18.91 4.83
CA ASP A 48 0.89 20.11 5.60
C ASP A 48 0.72 19.92 7.11
N SER A 49 1.22 20.92 7.84
CA SER A 49 1.15 21.00 9.29
C SER A 49 0.60 22.36 9.73
N PHE A 50 -0.21 22.37 10.78
CA PHE A 50 -0.80 23.58 11.34
C PHE A 50 -0.55 23.65 12.85
N ALA A 51 -0.05 24.79 13.33
CA ALA A 51 0.16 25.03 14.75
C ALA A 51 -1.11 25.66 15.35
N ILE A 52 -1.68 25.03 16.39
CA ILE A 52 -2.89 25.55 17.03
C ILE A 52 -2.59 26.91 17.69
N PRO A 53 -3.42 27.96 17.52
CA PRO A 53 -3.18 29.24 18.16
C PRO A 53 -3.02 29.11 19.69
N LEU A 54 -2.09 29.87 20.27
CA LEU A 54 -1.72 29.77 21.69
C LEU A 54 -2.94 29.86 22.64
N HIS A 55 -3.89 30.76 22.36
CA HIS A 55 -5.08 30.96 23.19
C HIS A 55 -6.12 29.83 23.07
N LEU A 56 -5.96 28.90 22.11
CA LEU A 56 -6.88 27.78 21.87
C LEU A 56 -6.29 26.43 22.29
N THR A 57 -5.06 26.38 22.81
CA THR A 57 -4.40 25.11 23.11
C THR A 57 -4.92 24.39 24.35
N SER A 58 -6.01 24.84 24.95
CA SER A 58 -6.74 24.15 26.02
C SER A 58 -8.15 23.71 25.58
N TRP A 59 -8.55 24.05 24.34
CA TRP A 59 -9.90 23.82 23.84
C TRP A 59 -10.06 22.43 23.25
N ARG A 60 -11.29 21.93 23.19
CA ARG A 60 -11.58 20.59 22.66
C ARG A 60 -11.42 20.58 21.14
N LEU A 61 -10.46 19.82 20.62
CA LEU A 61 -10.19 19.71 19.18
C LEU A 61 -11.04 18.62 18.52
N GLN A 62 -11.66 18.96 17.40
CA GLN A 62 -12.32 18.04 16.48
C GLN A 62 -11.84 18.30 15.06
N ALA A 63 -11.98 17.29 14.19
CA ALA A 63 -11.60 17.40 12.80
C ALA A 63 -12.65 16.77 11.88
N ARG A 64 -12.69 17.23 10.63
CA ARG A 64 -13.42 16.60 9.53
C ARG A 64 -12.74 16.84 8.19
N PRO A 65 -12.96 16.00 7.20
CA PRO A 65 -12.61 16.32 5.81
C PRO A 65 -13.41 17.51 5.28
N LYS A 66 -12.74 18.42 4.58
CA LYS A 66 -13.36 19.58 3.95
C LYS A 66 -14.22 19.13 2.75
N GLY A 67 -15.44 19.68 2.66
CA GLY A 67 -16.26 19.57 1.45
C GLY A 67 -16.93 18.21 1.21
N THR A 68 -16.99 17.32 2.20
CA THR A 68 -17.59 15.98 2.03
C THR A 68 -18.96 15.81 2.67
N GLY A 69 -19.61 16.90 3.11
CA GLY A 69 -20.94 16.84 3.73
C GLY A 69 -21.02 15.97 4.99
N VAL A 70 -19.94 15.88 5.77
CA VAL A 70 -19.90 15.14 7.04
C VAL A 70 -19.78 16.07 8.25
N PHE A 71 -20.32 15.65 9.38
CA PHE A 71 -20.12 16.32 10.66
C PHE A 71 -18.69 16.14 11.17
N PHE A 72 -18.30 17.01 12.12
CA PHE A 72 -17.08 16.83 12.89
C PHE A 72 -17.07 15.50 13.63
N CYS A 73 -15.87 14.94 13.83
CA CYS A 73 -15.74 13.65 14.47
C CYS A 73 -16.42 13.63 15.85
N LYS A 74 -17.27 12.61 16.10
CA LYS A 74 -18.08 12.50 17.32
C LYS A 74 -17.22 12.52 18.59
N SER A 75 -16.16 11.72 18.57
CA SER A 75 -15.16 11.66 19.64
C SER A 75 -14.10 12.75 19.41
N PRO A 76 -13.82 13.63 20.39
CA PRO A 76 -12.81 14.66 20.24
C PRO A 76 -11.38 14.12 20.33
N ILE A 77 -10.41 14.92 19.90
CA ILE A 77 -8.98 14.59 19.95
C ILE A 77 -8.39 15.09 21.26
N HIS A 78 -8.18 14.17 22.21
CA HIS A 78 -7.61 14.47 23.52
C HIS A 78 -6.10 14.17 23.54
N TRP A 79 -5.26 15.17 23.22
CA TRP A 79 -3.81 14.99 23.25
C TRP A 79 -3.22 14.98 24.67
N THR A 80 -3.92 15.57 25.64
CA THR A 80 -3.53 15.64 27.05
C THR A 80 -3.36 14.28 27.73
N ASN A 81 -3.94 13.22 27.15
CA ASN A 81 -3.82 11.86 27.66
C ASN A 81 -2.42 11.27 27.44
N VAL A 82 -1.61 11.84 26.54
CA VAL A 82 -0.23 11.41 26.27
C VAL A 82 0.71 12.23 27.14
N GLN A 83 1.28 11.62 28.19
CA GLN A 83 2.03 12.34 29.20
C GLN A 83 3.54 12.14 29.10
N LYS A 84 4.01 10.98 28.64
CA LYS A 84 5.43 10.67 28.58
C LYS A 84 6.02 11.07 27.23
N THR A 85 7.23 11.62 27.24
CA THR A 85 7.96 11.92 26.00
C THR A 85 8.15 10.63 25.18
N SER A 86 7.99 10.72 23.86
CA SER A 86 8.04 9.58 22.94
C SER A 86 6.89 8.56 23.07
N GLU A 87 5.95 8.77 23.98
CA GLU A 87 4.71 7.99 24.02
C GLU A 87 3.86 8.33 22.79
N VAL A 88 3.32 7.28 22.15
CA VAL A 88 2.40 7.41 21.02
C VAL A 88 1.07 6.77 21.39
N SER A 89 0.01 7.58 21.46
CA SER A 89 -1.35 7.09 21.61
C SER A 89 -2.08 7.18 20.28
N SER A 90 -2.86 6.14 19.95
CA SER A 90 -3.56 6.04 18.67
C SER A 90 -5.03 5.68 18.87
N SER A 91 -5.92 6.36 18.16
CA SER A 91 -7.36 6.16 18.27
C SER A 91 -8.08 6.48 16.95
N LYS A 92 -9.28 5.91 16.76
CA LYS A 92 -10.08 6.08 15.54
C LYS A 92 -11.06 7.23 15.67
N ARG A 93 -11.43 7.85 14.55
CA ARG A 93 -12.41 8.92 14.48
C ARG A 93 -13.37 8.64 13.34
N ASP A 94 -14.65 8.85 13.64
CA ASP A 94 -15.76 8.69 12.70
C ASP A 94 -16.50 10.03 12.56
N CYS A 95 -16.65 10.45 11.31
CA CYS A 95 -17.44 11.60 10.88
C CYS A 95 -18.68 11.07 10.15
N HIS A 96 -19.86 11.38 10.66
CA HIS A 96 -21.14 10.94 10.08
C HIS A 96 -21.59 11.86 8.97
N SER A 97 -22.23 11.31 7.94
CA SER A 97 -22.95 12.07 6.92
C SER A 97 -23.95 13.06 7.54
N MET A 98 -24.08 14.23 6.92
CA MET A 98 -25.12 15.21 7.22
C MET A 98 -26.47 14.82 6.63
N GLU A 99 -26.47 14.00 5.58
CA GLU A 99 -27.67 13.49 4.93
C GLU A 99 -28.11 12.19 5.60
N LEU A 100 -29.38 12.13 6.03
CA LEU A 100 -29.98 10.99 6.73
C LEU A 100 -30.07 9.72 5.88
N ASP A 101 -30.10 9.85 4.55
CA ASP A 101 -30.38 8.75 3.60
C ASP A 101 -29.13 8.02 3.09
N HIS A 102 -27.95 8.48 3.52
CA HIS A 102 -26.68 7.91 3.12
C HIS A 102 -25.84 7.59 4.35
N SER A 103 -25.74 6.29 4.66
CA SER A 103 -24.86 5.70 5.70
C SER A 103 -23.37 5.82 5.31
N ARG A 104 -22.96 7.03 4.91
CA ARG A 104 -21.59 7.37 4.54
C ARG A 104 -20.88 7.88 5.78
N PHE A 105 -19.87 7.14 6.20
CA PHE A 105 -18.98 7.53 7.28
C PHE A 105 -17.64 7.89 6.67
N PHE A 106 -17.03 8.96 7.16
CA PHE A 106 -15.63 9.20 6.91
C PHE A 106 -14.83 8.81 8.15
N ARG A 107 -13.92 7.87 7.99
CA ARG A 107 -13.08 7.36 9.07
C ARG A 107 -11.63 7.74 8.86
N PHE A 108 -10.98 8.13 9.94
CA PHE A 108 -9.54 8.39 9.97
C PHE A 108 -8.99 8.00 11.34
N CYS A 109 -7.68 7.78 11.39
CA CYS A 109 -6.95 7.51 12.61
C CYS A 109 -6.25 8.77 13.09
N VAL A 110 -6.13 8.90 14.41
CA VAL A 110 -5.39 9.95 15.06
C VAL A 110 -4.28 9.31 15.87
N ALA A 111 -3.03 9.62 15.53
CA ALA A 111 -1.87 9.26 16.32
C ALA A 111 -1.31 10.52 17.00
N ILE A 112 -1.08 10.47 18.29
CA ILE A 112 -0.63 11.60 19.11
C ILE A 112 0.71 11.23 19.70
N LYS A 113 1.71 12.07 19.44
CA LYS A 113 3.06 11.91 19.97
C LYS A 113 3.40 13.12 20.86
N LYS A 114 3.87 12.88 22.08
CA LYS A 114 4.49 13.93 22.88
C LYS A 114 5.94 14.13 22.42
N GLU A 115 6.24 15.32 21.93
CA GLU A 115 7.59 15.71 21.51
C GLU A 115 8.44 16.06 22.73
N ASN A 116 9.76 16.07 22.53
CA ASN A 116 10.74 16.33 23.58
C ASN A 116 10.87 17.84 23.88
N TYR A 117 9.76 18.45 24.28
CA TYR A 117 9.78 19.79 24.87
C TYR A 117 10.17 19.67 26.35
N PRO A 118 10.86 20.67 26.93
CA PRO A 118 11.20 20.66 28.35
C PRO A 118 9.94 20.43 29.19
N ASP A 119 9.96 19.42 30.05
CA ASP A 119 8.90 19.25 31.03
C ASP A 119 8.94 20.48 31.96
N TYR A 120 7.81 21.20 32.04
CA TYR A 120 7.72 22.36 32.91
C TYR A 120 7.81 21.89 34.37
N MET A 121 8.98 22.09 34.98
CA MET A 121 9.13 22.08 36.43
C MET A 121 8.32 23.26 36.96
N PRO A 122 7.27 23.06 37.78
CA PRO A 122 6.63 24.17 38.46
C PRO A 122 7.68 24.82 39.36
N SER A 123 8.21 25.97 38.94
CA SER A 123 9.10 26.77 39.77
C SER A 123 8.31 27.19 41.00
N SER A 124 8.73 26.78 42.19
CA SER A 124 8.23 27.24 43.49
C SER A 124 8.49 28.73 43.77
N ILE A 125 8.94 29.48 42.75
CA ILE A 125 9.40 30.87 42.84
C ILE A 125 8.24 31.88 42.72
N PHE A 126 7.06 31.46 42.25
CA PHE A 126 5.87 32.32 42.21
C PHE A 126 4.77 31.72 43.08
N SER A 127 4.88 31.96 44.39
CA SER A 127 3.76 31.88 45.31
C SER A 127 2.69 32.90 44.93
N ASP A 128 1.44 32.57 45.26
CA ASP A 128 0.21 33.34 45.05
C ASP A 128 -0.48 33.19 43.68
N SER A 129 -1.42 32.24 43.68
CA SER A 129 -2.77 32.38 43.13
C SER A 129 -2.92 32.95 41.71
N ALA A 130 -2.34 32.27 40.69
CA ALA A 130 -2.86 32.23 39.30
C ALA A 130 -2.00 31.41 38.32
N LYS A 131 -0.82 30.92 38.71
CA LYS A 131 0.16 30.35 37.76
C LYS A 131 0.33 28.84 37.89
N GLN A 132 -0.76 28.06 37.87
CA GLN A 132 -0.68 26.72 37.27
C GLN A 132 -0.63 26.91 35.76
N ILE A 133 0.52 27.39 35.26
CA ILE A 133 0.76 27.54 33.83
C ILE A 133 0.61 26.15 33.23
N PHE A 134 -0.45 26.00 32.42
CA PHE A 134 -0.80 24.77 31.72
C PHE A 134 0.47 24.15 31.12
N ARG A 135 0.69 22.85 31.37
CA ARG A 135 1.73 22.06 30.70
C ARG A 135 1.72 22.45 29.21
N GLN A 136 2.83 22.99 28.71
CA GLN A 136 2.90 23.39 27.31
C GLN A 136 2.53 22.17 26.45
N PRO A 137 1.54 22.28 25.54
CA PRO A 137 1.06 21.14 24.77
C PRO A 137 2.06 20.85 23.64
N GLY A 138 3.19 20.28 24.01
CA GLY A 138 4.28 19.85 23.13
C GLY A 138 3.96 18.58 22.39
N HIS A 139 2.83 18.55 21.67
CA HIS A 139 2.32 17.35 21.02
C HIS A 139 2.21 17.54 19.51
N THR A 140 2.55 16.49 18.77
CA THR A 140 2.21 16.38 17.36
C THR A 140 1.06 15.39 17.19
N ILE A 141 -0.04 15.87 16.62
CA ILE A 141 -1.24 15.11 16.27
C ILE A 141 -1.17 14.78 14.79
N TYR A 142 -1.16 13.51 14.42
CA TYR A 142 -1.16 13.03 13.05
C TYR A 142 -2.56 12.54 12.68
N LEU A 143 -3.13 13.10 11.60
CA LEU A 143 -4.35 12.61 10.97
C LEU A 143 -3.94 11.60 9.89
N LEU A 144 -4.29 10.34 10.07
CA LEU A 144 -3.85 9.20 9.26
C LEU A 144 -5.04 8.50 8.59
N PRO A 145 -4.88 7.91 7.41
CA PRO A 145 -5.89 7.05 6.81
C PRO A 145 -6.12 5.76 7.63
N THR A 146 -7.31 5.16 7.53
CA THR A 146 -7.63 3.87 8.16
C THR A 146 -7.01 2.69 7.43
N VAL A 147 -7.16 2.62 6.10
CA VAL A 147 -6.56 1.60 5.25
C VAL A 147 -6.03 2.25 3.98
N VAL A 148 -4.80 1.90 3.60
CA VAL A 148 -4.16 2.29 2.34
C VAL A 148 -3.78 1.04 1.59
N LEU A 149 -4.35 0.83 0.40
CA LEU A 149 -3.93 -0.22 -0.52
C LEU A 149 -2.82 0.30 -1.43
N CYS A 150 -1.78 -0.50 -1.66
CA CYS A 150 -0.66 -0.14 -2.53
C CYS A 150 -0.49 -1.21 -3.61
N ASN A 151 -0.70 -0.82 -4.87
CA ASN A 151 -0.45 -1.71 -6.00
C ASN A 151 1.05 -1.70 -6.34
N LEU A 152 1.74 -2.78 -6.02
CA LEU A 152 3.13 -3.03 -6.41
C LEU A 152 3.25 -4.03 -7.56
N LEU A 153 2.15 -4.36 -8.25
CA LEU A 153 2.13 -5.15 -9.47
C LEU A 153 2.50 -4.27 -10.69
N PRO A 154 2.92 -4.88 -11.82
CA PRO A 154 3.21 -4.16 -13.05
C PRO A 154 1.94 -3.86 -13.86
N CYS A 155 0.77 -4.36 -13.44
CA CYS A 155 -0.53 -4.18 -14.08
C CYS A 155 -1.54 -3.51 -13.14
N GLU A 156 -2.64 -3.02 -13.72
CA GLU A 156 -3.78 -2.53 -12.95
C GLU A 156 -4.46 -3.69 -12.21
N LEU A 157 -4.98 -3.41 -11.02
CA LEU A 157 -5.78 -4.35 -10.24
C LEU A 157 -7.10 -3.73 -9.87
N GLU A 158 -8.14 -4.54 -9.74
CA GLU A 158 -9.38 -4.13 -9.11
C GLU A 158 -9.43 -4.71 -7.70
N PHE A 159 -10.03 -3.97 -6.77
CA PHE A 159 -10.21 -4.42 -5.40
C PHE A 159 -11.65 -4.20 -4.96
N TYR A 160 -12.08 -5.01 -3.99
CA TYR A 160 -13.33 -4.82 -3.29
C TYR A 160 -13.21 -5.27 -1.84
N VAL A 161 -14.04 -4.71 -0.96
CA VAL A 161 -14.23 -5.22 0.41
C VAL A 161 -15.62 -5.85 0.48
N LYS A 162 -15.67 -7.16 0.73
CA LYS A 162 -16.93 -7.89 0.77
C LYS A 162 -17.80 -7.37 1.92
N GLY A 163 -19.09 -7.18 1.64
CA GLY A 163 -20.05 -6.65 2.61
C GLY A 163 -19.94 -5.13 2.86
N ALA A 164 -19.06 -4.43 2.15
CA ALA A 164 -18.96 -2.96 2.21
C ALA A 164 -19.05 -2.36 0.80
N PRO A 165 -19.61 -1.13 0.65
CA PRO A 165 -19.63 -0.41 -0.62
C PRO A 165 -18.24 0.21 -0.91
N ILE A 166 -17.20 -0.63 -0.93
CA ILE A 166 -15.82 -0.26 -1.14
C ILE A 166 -15.30 -1.11 -2.29
N ASN A 167 -15.14 -0.49 -3.45
CA ASN A 167 -14.52 -1.09 -4.61
C ASN A 167 -13.77 -0.03 -5.41
N GLY A 168 -12.92 -0.46 -6.34
CA GLY A 168 -12.24 0.46 -7.23
C GLY A 168 -11.12 -0.20 -8.01
N THR A 169 -10.56 0.57 -8.94
CA THR A 169 -9.41 0.21 -9.78
C THR A 169 -8.16 0.91 -9.27
N LEU A 170 -7.02 0.21 -9.23
CA LEU A 170 -5.76 0.74 -8.76
C LEU A 170 -4.65 0.50 -9.78
N LYS A 171 -4.20 1.60 -10.41
CA LYS A 171 -3.11 1.60 -11.38
C LYS A 171 -1.77 1.14 -10.77
N PRO A 172 -0.83 0.64 -11.58
CA PRO A 172 0.52 0.30 -11.11
C PRO A 172 1.17 1.44 -10.33
N ARG A 173 1.80 1.11 -9.20
CA ARG A 173 2.55 2.06 -8.34
C ARG A 173 1.70 3.13 -7.67
N LYS A 174 0.37 3.02 -7.72
CA LYS A 174 -0.55 3.93 -7.05
C LYS A 174 -1.03 3.35 -5.73
N GLU A 175 -1.52 4.25 -4.88
CA GLU A 175 -2.14 3.94 -3.60
C GLU A 175 -3.62 4.32 -3.66
N ALA A 176 -4.47 3.60 -2.95
CA ALA A 176 -5.87 3.93 -2.75
C ALA A 176 -6.17 3.99 -1.26
N VAL A 177 -6.77 5.10 -0.82
CA VAL A 177 -7.15 5.30 0.57
C VAL A 177 -8.61 4.91 0.78
N LEU A 178 -8.87 3.98 1.70
CA LEU A 178 -10.21 3.47 1.98
C LEU A 178 -10.78 4.14 3.24
N HIS A 179 -11.20 5.39 3.10
CA HIS A 179 -11.71 6.19 4.22
C HIS A 179 -12.95 5.62 4.91
N THR A 180 -13.70 4.75 4.25
CA THR A 180 -14.91 4.11 4.81
C THR A 180 -14.61 2.78 5.49
N ALA A 181 -13.40 2.21 5.32
CA ALA A 181 -13.04 0.90 5.87
C ALA A 181 -12.98 0.92 7.40
N ASP A 182 -13.63 -0.06 8.04
CA ASP A 182 -13.61 -0.24 9.49
C ASP A 182 -12.56 -1.27 9.92
N THR A 183 -11.45 -0.82 10.49
CA THR A 183 -10.44 -1.72 11.04
C THR A 183 -10.80 -2.26 12.45
N SER A 184 -12.02 -2.01 12.95
CA SER A 184 -12.54 -2.60 14.20
C SER A 184 -13.32 -3.89 13.96
N GLN A 185 -13.67 -4.15 12.70
CA GLN A 185 -14.31 -5.37 12.26
C GLN A 185 -13.38 -6.14 11.32
N ASN A 186 -13.75 -7.37 10.99
CA ASN A 186 -13.05 -8.15 9.98
C ASN A 186 -13.21 -7.48 8.61
N ILE A 187 -12.10 -7.29 7.90
CA ILE A 187 -12.10 -6.81 6.51
C ILE A 187 -11.85 -8.00 5.60
N GLU A 188 -12.79 -8.31 4.71
CA GLU A 188 -12.64 -9.34 3.68
C GLU A 188 -12.25 -8.69 2.35
N LEU A 189 -10.95 -8.67 2.05
CA LEU A 189 -10.38 -8.03 0.86
C LEU A 189 -10.37 -9.00 -0.33
N GLY A 190 -11.02 -8.60 -1.42
CA GLY A 190 -10.95 -9.24 -2.73
C GLY A 190 -10.07 -8.44 -3.71
N ILE A 191 -9.39 -9.15 -4.62
CA ILE A 191 -8.54 -8.58 -5.66
C ILE A 191 -8.81 -9.35 -6.96
N SER A 192 -9.07 -8.62 -8.04
CA SER A 192 -9.12 -9.16 -9.41
C SER A 192 -7.99 -8.55 -10.24
N LEU A 193 -7.54 -9.29 -11.26
CA LEU A 193 -6.64 -8.80 -12.30
C LEU A 193 -7.23 -9.17 -13.66
N GLU A 194 -6.71 -8.58 -14.73
CA GLU A 194 -7.00 -9.03 -16.08
C GLU A 194 -6.76 -10.54 -16.21
N ASN A 195 -7.74 -11.28 -16.72
CA ASN A 195 -7.75 -12.75 -16.83
C ASN A 195 -7.74 -13.55 -15.51
N PHE A 196 -7.74 -12.88 -14.35
CA PHE A 196 -7.88 -13.48 -13.02
C PHE A 196 -9.15 -12.96 -12.35
N THR A 197 -10.29 -13.49 -12.78
CA THR A 197 -11.63 -13.06 -12.37
C THR A 197 -12.07 -13.62 -11.01
N HIS A 198 -11.41 -14.68 -10.53
CA HIS A 198 -11.77 -15.36 -9.29
C HIS A 198 -10.65 -15.25 -8.26
N CYS A 199 -10.98 -14.91 -7.01
CA CYS A 199 -10.03 -14.91 -5.91
C CYS A 199 -10.64 -15.57 -4.67
N LYS A 200 -9.77 -16.03 -3.76
CA LYS A 200 -10.17 -16.36 -2.38
C LYS A 200 -9.92 -15.12 -1.54
N GLU A 201 -10.99 -14.52 -1.00
CA GLU A 201 -10.88 -13.30 -0.23
C GLU A 201 -9.95 -13.46 0.98
N LEU A 202 -9.20 -12.40 1.26
CA LEU A 202 -8.31 -12.33 2.41
C LEU A 202 -9.06 -11.74 3.60
N LEU A 203 -9.22 -12.54 4.66
CA LEU A 203 -9.73 -12.07 5.94
C LEU A 203 -8.62 -11.35 6.72
N ILE A 204 -8.86 -10.08 7.07
CA ILE A 204 -7.97 -9.24 7.88
C ILE A 204 -8.69 -8.93 9.20
N PRO A 205 -8.32 -9.60 10.30
CA PRO A 205 -8.92 -9.36 11.61
C PRO A 205 -8.54 -8.01 12.22
N PRO A 206 -9.35 -7.47 13.15
CA PRO A 206 -9.00 -6.31 13.94
C PRO A 206 -7.67 -6.49 14.67
N GLY A 207 -6.87 -5.44 14.73
CA GLY A 207 -5.58 -5.47 15.43
C GLY A 207 -4.43 -6.13 14.65
N THR A 208 -4.64 -6.57 13.41
CA THR A 208 -3.58 -7.06 12.53
C THR A 208 -2.45 -6.03 12.41
N GLN A 209 -1.21 -6.44 12.67
CA GLN A 209 0.00 -5.64 12.48
C GLN A 209 1.10 -6.52 11.89
N ASN A 210 1.89 -5.96 10.98
CA ASN A 210 3.10 -6.58 10.43
C ASN A 210 2.92 -8.05 10.03
N TYR A 211 1.96 -8.30 9.13
CA TYR A 211 1.58 -9.64 8.71
C TYR A 211 1.82 -9.83 7.21
N VAL A 212 2.38 -10.98 6.82
CA VAL A 212 2.59 -11.34 5.40
C VAL A 212 1.82 -12.61 5.10
N VAL A 213 0.99 -12.56 4.07
CA VAL A 213 0.07 -13.65 3.71
C VAL A 213 -0.03 -13.79 2.20
N ARG A 214 -0.33 -14.99 1.72
CA ARG A 214 -0.56 -15.26 0.30
C ARG A 214 -2.04 -15.19 -0.02
N MET A 215 -2.40 -14.43 -1.05
CA MET A 215 -3.76 -14.37 -1.58
C MET A 215 -3.85 -15.16 -2.87
N ARG A 216 -4.88 -16.01 -2.98
CA ARG A 216 -5.05 -16.92 -4.12
C ARG A 216 -5.96 -16.29 -5.16
N LEU A 217 -5.45 -16.14 -6.37
CA LEU A 217 -6.19 -15.77 -7.56
C LEU A 217 -6.20 -16.96 -8.52
N TYR A 218 -7.26 -17.07 -9.31
CA TYR A 218 -7.45 -18.12 -10.29
C TYR A 218 -7.74 -17.49 -11.64
N ASP A 219 -7.01 -17.94 -12.65
CA ASP A 219 -7.29 -17.51 -14.02
C ASP A 219 -8.51 -18.22 -14.62
N ASN A 220 -8.88 -17.85 -15.83
CA ASN A 220 -10.02 -18.44 -16.55
C ASN A 220 -9.90 -19.97 -16.74
N ASN A 221 -8.69 -20.53 -16.68
CA ASN A 221 -8.41 -21.97 -16.78
C ASN A 221 -8.27 -22.63 -15.39
N ARG A 222 -8.68 -21.94 -14.31
CA ARG A 222 -8.57 -22.37 -12.91
C ARG A 222 -7.13 -22.64 -12.44
N ARG A 223 -6.13 -22.04 -13.07
CA ARG A 223 -4.74 -22.13 -12.64
C ARG A 223 -4.47 -21.09 -11.56
N LEU A 224 -3.70 -21.50 -10.55
CA LEU A 224 -3.46 -20.71 -9.34
C LEU A 224 -2.33 -19.68 -9.53
N LEU A 225 -2.59 -18.44 -9.12
CA LEU A 225 -1.59 -17.41 -8.84
C LEU A 225 -1.66 -17.04 -7.36
N ASN A 226 -0.52 -17.08 -6.66
CA ASN A 226 -0.39 -16.63 -5.29
C ASN A 226 0.26 -15.24 -5.25
N LEU A 227 -0.53 -14.21 -4.95
CA LEU A 227 0.00 -12.87 -4.64
C LEU A 227 0.55 -12.84 -3.21
N VAL A 228 1.51 -11.94 -2.96
CA VAL A 228 2.06 -11.65 -1.64
C VAL A 228 1.43 -10.36 -1.13
N ILE A 229 0.70 -10.48 -0.03
CA ILE A 229 0.05 -9.37 0.66
C ILE A 229 0.83 -9.10 1.95
N ARG A 230 1.42 -7.91 2.05
CA ARG A 230 2.13 -7.46 3.26
C ARG A 230 1.36 -6.34 3.91
N ILE A 231 0.89 -6.58 5.14
CA ILE A 231 0.08 -5.65 5.94
C ILE A 231 0.98 -5.05 7.01
N VAL A 232 1.12 -3.73 7.01
CA VAL A 232 1.91 -2.95 7.98
C VAL A 232 0.98 -2.06 8.77
N GLY A 233 1.05 -2.10 10.10
CA GLY A 233 0.33 -1.18 10.97
C GLY A 233 1.10 0.12 11.12
N GLN A 234 0.53 1.26 10.74
CA GLN A 234 1.15 2.58 10.90
C GLN A 234 0.87 3.19 12.28
N ALA A 235 -0.32 2.90 12.80
CA ALA A 235 -0.83 3.29 14.11
C ALA A 235 -1.98 2.34 14.48
N LYS A 236 -2.46 2.35 15.73
CA LYS A 236 -3.62 1.52 16.11
C LYS A 236 -4.84 1.91 15.25
N GLY A 237 -5.25 1.00 14.36
CA GLY A 237 -6.37 1.20 13.44
C GLY A 237 -6.01 1.74 12.05
N SER A 238 -4.74 2.06 11.79
CA SER A 238 -4.23 2.55 10.51
C SER A 238 -3.35 1.47 9.87
N LEU A 239 -3.79 0.94 8.72
CA LEU A 239 -3.16 -0.16 7.99
C LEU A 239 -2.67 0.30 6.63
N LYS A 240 -1.49 -0.18 6.23
CA LYS A 240 -0.97 -0.05 4.87
C LYS A 240 -0.73 -1.45 4.30
N ILE A 241 -1.42 -1.78 3.22
CA ILE A 241 -1.45 -3.10 2.60
C ILE A 241 -0.73 -3.02 1.26
N PHE A 242 0.34 -3.78 1.12
CA PHE A 242 1.13 -3.88 -0.10
C PHE A 242 0.76 -5.16 -0.86
N ILE A 243 0.40 -5.00 -2.13
CA ILE A 243 -0.02 -6.09 -3.01
C ILE A 243 1.09 -6.30 -4.04
N SER A 244 1.70 -7.48 -4.06
CA SER A 244 2.84 -7.79 -4.93
C SER A 244 2.77 -9.24 -5.45
N ALA A 245 3.59 -9.57 -6.44
CA ALA A 245 3.77 -10.94 -6.91
C ALA A 245 5.19 -11.44 -6.55
N PRO A 246 5.37 -12.73 -6.22
CA PRO A 246 6.69 -13.26 -5.87
C PRO A 246 7.72 -13.10 -6.99
N TYR A 247 7.33 -13.35 -8.25
CA TYR A 247 8.22 -13.27 -9.41
C TYR A 247 7.57 -12.50 -10.56
N TRP A 248 8.36 -11.67 -11.22
CA TRP A 248 8.05 -11.04 -12.50
C TRP A 248 8.93 -11.65 -13.57
N LEU A 249 8.33 -12.37 -14.52
CA LEU A 249 9.05 -12.95 -15.66
C LEU A 249 8.96 -11.96 -16.83
N ILE A 250 10.09 -11.35 -17.17
CA ILE A 250 10.19 -10.28 -18.16
C ILE A 250 10.82 -10.85 -19.42
N ASN A 251 10.02 -11.01 -20.47
CA ASN A 251 10.50 -11.54 -21.75
C ASN A 251 11.00 -10.44 -22.69
N LYS A 252 12.32 -10.36 -22.88
CA LYS A 252 13.01 -9.48 -23.83
C LYS A 252 13.63 -10.25 -25.01
N THR A 253 13.25 -11.51 -25.22
CA THR A 253 13.86 -12.37 -26.25
C THR A 253 13.35 -12.13 -27.66
N GLY A 254 12.26 -11.39 -27.82
CA GLY A 254 11.53 -11.27 -29.09
C GLY A 254 10.67 -12.49 -29.43
N LEU A 255 10.87 -13.62 -28.75
CA LEU A 255 10.12 -14.87 -28.97
C LEU A 255 8.94 -14.98 -27.99
N PRO A 256 7.82 -15.63 -28.36
CA PRO A 256 6.85 -16.12 -27.40
C PRO A 256 7.52 -17.17 -26.51
N LEU A 257 7.50 -16.96 -25.19
CA LEU A 257 8.02 -17.90 -24.22
C LEU A 257 6.90 -18.34 -23.31
N ILE A 258 6.80 -19.65 -23.10
CA ILE A 258 5.86 -20.26 -22.17
C ILE A 258 6.61 -20.80 -20.96
N PHE A 259 6.11 -20.51 -19.77
CA PHE A 259 6.70 -20.86 -18.49
C PHE A 259 5.82 -21.83 -17.71
N ARG A 260 6.45 -22.72 -16.96
CA ARG A 260 5.77 -23.55 -15.95
C ARG A 260 6.70 -23.84 -14.77
N GLN A 261 6.10 -24.23 -13.65
CA GLN A 261 6.86 -24.89 -12.59
C GLN A 261 7.32 -26.27 -13.10
N ASP A 262 8.55 -26.64 -12.79
CA ASP A 262 9.10 -27.93 -13.21
C ASP A 262 8.22 -29.09 -12.71
N ASN A 263 8.02 -30.09 -13.56
CA ASN A 263 7.09 -31.22 -13.34
C ASN A 263 5.61 -30.86 -13.11
N ALA A 264 5.21 -29.60 -13.22
CA ALA A 264 3.79 -29.25 -13.17
C ALA A 264 3.05 -29.77 -14.42
N LYS A 265 1.81 -30.23 -14.21
CA LYS A 265 0.95 -30.76 -15.28
C LYS A 265 0.46 -29.67 -16.24
N THR A 266 0.42 -28.42 -15.78
CA THR A 266 -0.12 -27.29 -16.51
C THR A 266 0.90 -26.16 -16.60
N ASP A 267 0.75 -25.34 -17.63
CA ASP A 267 1.52 -24.09 -17.76
C ASP A 267 1.17 -23.13 -16.62
N ALA A 268 2.08 -22.21 -16.28
CA ALA A 268 1.80 -21.25 -15.21
C ALA A 268 0.58 -20.36 -15.55
N ALA A 269 -0.15 -19.95 -14.51
CA ALA A 269 -1.35 -19.15 -14.65
C ALA A 269 -1.09 -17.82 -15.39
N GLY A 270 -2.10 -17.33 -16.12
CA GLY A 270 -2.00 -16.08 -16.89
C GLY A 270 -1.34 -16.19 -18.27
N GLN A 271 -1.10 -17.40 -18.77
CA GLN A 271 -0.61 -17.64 -20.13
C GLN A 271 -1.68 -18.37 -20.96
N PHE A 272 -2.12 -17.75 -22.06
CA PHE A 272 -3.20 -18.24 -22.94
C PHE A 272 -2.70 -18.46 -24.37
N GLU A 273 -3.60 -18.82 -25.29
CA GLU A 273 -3.25 -19.13 -26.68
C GLU A 273 -2.51 -17.98 -27.38
N GLU A 274 -2.88 -16.73 -27.11
CA GLU A 274 -2.17 -15.55 -27.61
C GLU A 274 -0.68 -15.52 -27.23
N HIS A 275 -0.31 -16.08 -26.07
CA HIS A 275 1.07 -16.15 -25.58
C HIS A 275 1.89 -17.24 -26.28
N GLU A 276 1.22 -18.23 -26.90
CA GLU A 276 1.86 -19.22 -27.77
C GLU A 276 2.25 -18.64 -29.12
N LEU A 277 1.47 -17.65 -29.59
CA LEU A 277 1.61 -17.03 -30.91
C LEU A 277 2.52 -15.81 -30.88
N ALA A 278 2.44 -15.01 -29.82
CA ALA A 278 3.15 -13.74 -29.72
C ALA A 278 3.77 -13.50 -28.35
N ARG A 279 4.84 -12.69 -28.31
CA ARG A 279 5.47 -12.26 -27.06
C ARG A 279 4.59 -11.26 -26.33
N SER A 280 4.28 -11.53 -25.06
CA SER A 280 3.70 -10.52 -24.18
C SER A 280 4.73 -9.45 -23.78
N LEU A 281 4.30 -8.18 -23.85
CA LEU A 281 5.08 -7.03 -23.41
C LEU A 281 5.00 -6.81 -21.89
N SER A 282 3.92 -7.27 -21.25
CA SER A 282 3.75 -7.18 -19.81
C SER A 282 4.52 -8.30 -19.11
N PRO A 283 5.13 -8.02 -17.94
CA PRO A 283 5.74 -9.08 -17.14
C PRO A 283 4.69 -10.12 -16.72
N LEU A 284 5.01 -11.40 -16.91
CA LEU A 284 4.16 -12.48 -16.39
C LEU A 284 4.35 -12.58 -14.88
N LEU A 285 3.23 -12.53 -14.15
CA LEU A 285 3.19 -12.76 -12.71
C LEU A 285 3.31 -14.26 -12.45
N PHE A 286 4.38 -14.69 -11.78
CA PHE A 286 4.67 -16.09 -11.56
C PHE A 286 4.74 -16.43 -10.07
N CYS A 287 4.28 -17.64 -9.73
CA CYS A 287 4.51 -18.28 -8.45
C CYS A 287 4.65 -19.80 -8.64
N TYR A 288 5.37 -20.45 -7.74
CA TYR A 288 5.31 -21.91 -7.59
C TYR A 288 3.96 -22.27 -6.95
N ALA A 289 3.06 -22.81 -7.78
CA ALA A 289 1.68 -23.09 -7.41
C ALA A 289 1.56 -24.45 -6.71
N ASP A 290 2.33 -25.43 -7.18
CA ASP A 290 2.35 -26.77 -6.62
C ASP A 290 3.42 -26.84 -5.51
N LYS A 291 3.00 -27.21 -4.30
CA LYS A 291 3.88 -27.30 -3.14
C LYS A 291 4.64 -28.63 -3.08
N GLU A 292 4.18 -29.65 -3.82
CA GLU A 292 4.80 -30.97 -3.86
C GLU A 292 5.94 -31.01 -4.88
N GLN A 293 5.94 -30.09 -5.85
CA GLN A 293 6.96 -29.98 -6.88
C GLN A 293 8.09 -29.03 -6.45
N PRO A 294 9.31 -29.21 -7.01
CA PRO A 294 10.42 -28.32 -6.71
C PRO A 294 10.11 -26.88 -7.14
N ASN A 295 10.71 -25.92 -6.43
CA ASN A 295 10.69 -24.49 -6.76
C ASN A 295 11.67 -24.20 -7.91
N LEU A 296 11.48 -24.89 -9.03
CA LEU A 296 12.24 -24.70 -10.26
C LEU A 296 11.27 -24.31 -11.38
N CYS A 297 11.74 -23.47 -12.28
CA CYS A 297 11.03 -23.05 -13.47
C CYS A 297 11.59 -23.78 -14.69
N THR A 298 10.71 -24.10 -15.65
CA THR A 298 11.09 -24.49 -17.00
C THR A 298 10.40 -23.57 -18.00
N MET A 299 11.03 -23.39 -19.15
CA MET A 299 10.46 -22.60 -20.24
C MET A 299 10.63 -23.30 -21.59
N ARG A 300 9.79 -22.91 -22.54
CA ARG A 300 9.86 -23.33 -23.95
C ARG A 300 9.47 -22.18 -24.86
N VAL A 301 9.78 -22.32 -26.15
CA VAL A 301 9.26 -21.41 -27.18
C VAL A 301 7.77 -21.70 -27.41
N GLY A 302 6.99 -20.65 -27.68
CA GLY A 302 5.60 -20.77 -28.08
C GLY A 302 5.44 -21.51 -29.41
N ARG A 303 4.30 -22.18 -29.60
CA ARG A 303 4.05 -23.01 -30.79
C ARG A 303 3.92 -22.20 -32.09
N GLY A 304 3.60 -20.90 -32.02
CA GLY A 304 3.34 -20.09 -33.20
C GLY A 304 4.56 -19.79 -34.09
N ILE A 305 5.78 -19.90 -33.57
CA ILE A 305 7.01 -19.63 -34.36
C ILE A 305 7.34 -20.78 -35.31
N HIS A 306 7.11 -22.02 -34.88
CA HIS A 306 7.44 -23.23 -35.64
C HIS A 306 6.21 -24.14 -35.71
N PRO A 307 5.28 -23.90 -36.64
CA PRO A 307 4.02 -24.67 -36.73
C PRO A 307 4.25 -26.17 -36.93
N GLU A 308 5.29 -26.55 -37.68
CA GLU A 308 5.67 -27.96 -37.91
C GLU A 308 6.71 -28.48 -36.90
N GLY A 309 7.19 -27.62 -36.01
CA GLY A 309 8.14 -27.97 -34.97
C GLY A 309 7.45 -28.32 -33.66
N MET A 310 8.08 -29.17 -32.86
CA MET A 310 7.66 -29.45 -31.48
C MET A 310 8.64 -28.77 -30.51
N PRO A 311 8.24 -27.65 -29.85
CA PRO A 311 9.05 -26.99 -28.85
C PRO A 311 9.23 -27.85 -27.60
N GLY A 312 10.46 -28.12 -27.23
CA GLY A 312 10.83 -28.83 -26.00
C GLY A 312 10.99 -27.90 -24.80
N TRP A 313 10.67 -28.42 -23.61
CA TRP A 313 10.98 -27.76 -22.35
C TRP A 313 12.48 -27.77 -22.07
N CYS A 314 13.03 -26.66 -21.60
CA CYS A 314 14.43 -26.58 -21.21
C CYS A 314 14.70 -27.31 -19.89
N GLN A 315 15.98 -27.47 -19.57
CA GLN A 315 16.41 -27.89 -18.24
C GLN A 315 15.94 -26.89 -17.18
N ALA A 316 15.44 -27.41 -16.06
CA ALA A 316 14.94 -26.62 -14.94
C ALA A 316 15.98 -25.63 -14.37
N PHE A 317 15.50 -24.52 -13.82
CA PHE A 317 16.34 -23.47 -13.22
C PHE A 317 15.64 -22.77 -12.07
N SER A 318 16.42 -22.23 -11.12
CA SER A 318 15.87 -21.45 -10.00
C SER A 318 15.64 -19.99 -10.40
N LEU A 319 14.61 -19.39 -9.81
CA LEU A 319 14.29 -17.96 -9.91
C LEU A 319 14.78 -17.14 -8.71
N ASP A 320 15.55 -17.75 -7.80
CA ASP A 320 15.92 -17.13 -6.51
C ASP A 320 17.26 -16.38 -6.55
N GLY A 321 18.05 -16.54 -7.61
CA GLY A 321 19.24 -15.73 -7.82
C GLY A 321 20.16 -16.23 -8.93
N GLY A 322 21.06 -15.34 -9.34
CA GLY A 322 22.13 -15.63 -10.30
C GLY A 322 21.83 -15.22 -11.73
N SER A 323 22.80 -15.50 -12.59
CA SER A 323 22.63 -15.43 -14.05
C SER A 323 22.88 -16.81 -14.64
N GLY A 324 22.22 -17.09 -15.75
CA GLY A 324 22.34 -18.39 -16.40
C GLY A 324 21.95 -18.34 -17.86
N VAL A 325 22.17 -19.44 -18.56
CA VAL A 325 21.73 -19.62 -19.93
C VAL A 325 20.95 -20.92 -20.02
N ARG A 326 19.88 -20.93 -20.82
CA ARG A 326 19.14 -22.13 -21.17
C ARG A 326 18.98 -22.22 -22.68
N ALA A 327 19.27 -23.41 -23.20
CA ALA A 327 19.05 -23.76 -24.60
C ALA A 327 17.64 -24.33 -24.76
N LEU A 328 16.78 -23.64 -25.51
CA LEU A 328 15.46 -24.11 -25.88
C LEU A 328 15.56 -24.84 -27.20
N LYS A 329 15.15 -26.11 -27.23
CA LYS A 329 15.24 -26.97 -28.42
C LYS A 329 13.87 -27.07 -29.10
N VAL A 330 13.84 -26.95 -30.42
CA VAL A 330 12.64 -27.22 -31.24
C VAL A 330 12.96 -28.38 -32.16
N ILE A 331 12.22 -29.48 -32.01
CA ILE A 331 12.38 -30.67 -32.85
C ILE A 331 11.59 -30.42 -34.14
N GLN A 332 12.25 -30.50 -35.29
CA GLN A 332 11.59 -30.34 -36.59
C GLN A 332 11.21 -31.71 -37.19
N GLN A 333 10.11 -31.77 -37.93
CA GLN A 333 9.74 -32.97 -38.69
C GLN A 333 10.65 -33.16 -39.92
N GLY A 334 10.84 -34.42 -40.32
CA GLY A 334 11.51 -34.78 -41.57
C GLY A 334 13.04 -34.61 -41.57
N ASN A 335 13.76 -35.35 -40.72
CA ASN A 335 15.24 -35.45 -40.67
C ASN A 335 16.03 -34.11 -40.70
N ARG A 336 15.35 -32.98 -40.44
CA ARG A 336 15.96 -31.65 -40.36
C ARG A 336 16.62 -31.46 -38.99
N PRO A 337 17.75 -30.74 -38.92
CA PRO A 337 18.39 -30.45 -37.64
C PRO A 337 17.47 -29.61 -36.75
N GLY A 338 17.35 -29.98 -35.48
CA GLY A 338 16.56 -29.21 -34.51
C GLY A 338 17.12 -27.81 -34.30
N LEU A 339 16.24 -26.84 -34.04
CA LEU A 339 16.62 -25.46 -33.76
C LEU A 339 16.94 -25.27 -32.28
N ILE A 340 17.93 -24.42 -31.99
CA ILE A 340 18.36 -24.12 -30.62
C ILE A 340 18.35 -22.61 -30.38
N TYR A 341 17.57 -22.17 -29.41
CA TYR A 341 17.53 -20.79 -28.95
C TYR A 341 18.24 -20.66 -27.59
N ASN A 342 19.30 -19.87 -27.54
CA ASN A 342 20.04 -19.63 -26.31
C ASN A 342 19.50 -18.39 -25.59
N ILE A 343 18.78 -18.62 -24.50
CA ILE A 343 18.16 -17.56 -23.69
C ILE A 343 19.00 -17.32 -22.44
N GLY A 344 19.48 -16.09 -22.29
CA GLY A 344 20.09 -15.58 -21.07
C GLY A 344 19.02 -15.27 -20.02
N ILE A 345 19.32 -15.60 -18.76
CA ILE A 345 18.47 -15.41 -17.59
C ILE A 345 19.25 -14.54 -16.61
N ASP A 346 18.66 -13.41 -16.22
CA ASP A 346 19.21 -12.51 -15.20
C ASP A 346 18.18 -12.33 -14.08
N VAL A 347 18.53 -12.75 -12.87
CA VAL A 347 17.65 -12.70 -11.70
C VAL A 347 18.06 -11.57 -10.78
N LYS A 348 17.15 -10.63 -10.55
CA LYS A 348 17.35 -9.48 -9.66
C LYS A 348 16.28 -9.40 -8.59
N LYS A 349 16.69 -9.58 -7.33
CA LYS A 349 15.81 -9.33 -6.18
C LYS A 349 15.46 -7.85 -6.11
N GLY A 350 14.17 -7.55 -6.02
CA GLY A 350 13.69 -6.18 -5.87
C GLY A 350 14.19 -5.54 -4.59
N ARG A 351 14.31 -4.20 -4.60
CA ARG A 351 14.77 -3.39 -3.46
C ARG A 351 13.69 -2.40 -3.05
N GLY A 352 13.76 -1.93 -1.81
CA GLY A 352 12.82 -0.94 -1.26
C GLY A 352 11.38 -1.44 -1.36
N ARG A 353 10.54 -0.71 -2.09
CA ARG A 353 9.11 -1.05 -2.26
C ARG A 353 8.87 -2.43 -2.86
N TYR A 354 9.77 -2.94 -3.69
CA TYR A 354 9.63 -4.24 -4.37
C TYR A 354 10.41 -5.38 -3.70
N MET A 355 10.74 -5.26 -2.41
CA MET A 355 11.53 -6.27 -1.69
C MET A 355 10.93 -7.68 -1.71
N ASP A 356 9.61 -7.79 -1.88
CA ASP A 356 8.84 -9.03 -1.93
C ASP A 356 8.74 -9.63 -3.34
N THR A 357 9.36 -8.99 -4.35
CA THR A 357 9.31 -9.39 -5.75
C THR A 357 10.72 -9.63 -6.31
N CYS A 358 10.89 -10.75 -7.01
CA CYS A 358 12.08 -11.05 -7.80
C CYS A 358 11.81 -10.79 -9.29
N MET A 359 12.64 -9.98 -9.94
CA MET A 359 12.53 -9.66 -11.35
C MET A 359 13.48 -10.57 -12.15
N VAL A 360 12.92 -11.40 -13.02
CA VAL A 360 13.66 -12.37 -13.83
C VAL A 360 13.57 -11.94 -15.29
N THR A 361 14.70 -11.54 -15.86
CA THR A 361 14.77 -11.07 -17.25
C THR A 361 15.29 -12.18 -18.15
N PHE A 362 14.55 -12.46 -19.22
CA PHE A 362 14.92 -13.38 -20.28
C PHE A 362 15.33 -12.57 -21.51
N ALA A 363 16.56 -12.72 -22.00
CA ALA A 363 17.07 -11.98 -23.15
C ALA A 363 17.85 -12.91 -24.10
N PRO A 364 17.98 -12.58 -25.39
CA PRO A 364 18.85 -13.33 -26.30
C PRO A 364 20.29 -13.24 -25.79
N ARG A 365 21.02 -14.35 -25.80
CA ARG A 365 22.43 -14.35 -25.38
C ARG A 365 23.32 -13.52 -26.34
N TYR A 366 22.99 -13.55 -27.62
CA TYR A 366 23.71 -12.85 -28.66
C TYR A 366 22.69 -12.02 -29.44
N LEU A 367 22.87 -10.69 -29.47
CA LEU A 367 22.31 -9.85 -30.52
C LEU A 367 23.35 -9.87 -31.64
N LEU A 368 22.98 -10.45 -32.78
CA LEU A 368 23.73 -10.24 -34.02
C LEU A 368 23.13 -8.96 -34.62
N ASP A 369 23.90 -7.88 -34.62
CA ASP A 369 23.57 -6.63 -35.33
C ASP A 369 23.69 -6.83 -36.85
#